data_AF-A0A1H4E8Z9-F1
#
_entry.id   AF-A0A1H4E8Z9-F1
#
_cell.length_a   1.000
_cell.length_b   1.000
_cell.length_c   1.000
_cell.angle_alpha   90.00
_cell.angle_beta   90.00
_cell.angle_gamma   90.00
#
_symmetry.space_group_name_H-M   'P 1'
#
loop_
_entity.id
_entity.type
_entity.pdbx_description
1 polymer ?
#
loop_
_entity_poly.entity_id
_entity_poly.type
_entity_poly.pdbx_seq_one_letter_code
_entity_poly.pdbx_strand_id
1 'polypeptide(L)' 'MRITALVQQVNIAEKIKDATDSSYQIGVIIGSFIPFVVLVGLAYWMYASAKKRDKNG' A
#
# COMPACT_ATOMS: atom_id res chain seq x y z
N MET A 1 -18.96 15.27 -0.82
CA MET A 1 -17.62 14.87 -0.35
C MET A 1 -17.27 13.55 -1.02
N ARG A 2 -16.33 13.54 -1.97
CA ARG A 2 -16.08 12.39 -2.85
C ARG A 2 -15.14 11.39 -2.17
N ILE A 3 -15.71 10.37 -1.53
CA ILE A 3 -14.97 9.21 -0.98
C ILE A 3 -14.35 8.35 -2.11
N THR A 4 -14.74 8.61 -3.37
CA THR A 4 -14.27 7.91 -4.57
C THR A 4 -12.80 8.13 -4.91
N ALA A 5 -12.10 9.08 -4.26
CA ALA A 5 -10.66 9.25 -4.47
C ALA A 5 -9.84 8.06 -3.93
N LEU A 6 -10.35 7.33 -2.94
CA LEU A 6 -9.70 6.11 -2.43
C LEU A 6 -9.99 4.88 -3.30
N VAL A 7 -11.00 4.92 -4.16
CA VAL A 7 -11.33 3.88 -5.15
C VAL A 7 -11.10 4.46 -6.55
N GLN A 8 -9.97 5.12 -6.77
CA GLN A 8 -9.51 5.29 -8.14
C GLN A 8 -9.18 3.89 -8.66
N GLN A 9 -9.94 3.41 -9.64
CA GLN A 9 -9.57 2.23 -10.42
C GLN A 9 -8.21 2.51 -11.06
N VAL A 10 -7.13 2.09 -10.40
CA VAL A 10 -5.80 2.16 -10.97
C VAL A 10 -5.79 1.10 -12.05
N ASN A 11 -6.05 1.49 -13.29
CA ASN A 11 -6.07 0.58 -14.42
C ASN A 11 -4.63 0.17 -14.73
N ILE A 12 -4.10 -0.75 -13.93
CA ILE A 12 -2.72 -1.25 -13.99
C ILE A 12 -2.43 -1.82 -15.38
N ALA A 13 -3.43 -2.42 -16.02
CA ALA A 13 -3.33 -2.93 -17.38
C ALA A 13 -3.06 -1.82 -18.42
N GLU A 14 -3.72 -0.66 -18.32
CA GLU A 14 -3.40 0.49 -19.17
C GLU A 14 -2.01 1.05 -18.89
N LYS A 15 -1.62 1.18 -17.61
CA LYS A 15 -0.28 1.64 -17.23
C LYS A 15 0.83 0.70 -17.72
N ILE A 16 0.58 -0.60 -17.74
CA ILE A 16 1.52 -1.59 -18.28
C ILE A 16 1.55 -1.54 -19.81
N LYS A 17 0.42 -1.30 -20.47
CA LYS A 17 0.32 -1.21 -21.93
C LYS A 17 0.96 0.06 -22.51
N ASP A 18 0.98 1.14 -21.73
CA ASP A 18 1.69 2.39 -22.04
C ASP A 18 3.17 2.38 -21.58
N ALA A 19 3.61 1.31 -20.91
CA ALA A 19 4.97 1.19 -20.42
C ALA A 19 5.94 0.88 -21.57
N THR A 20 6.67 1.90 -22.02
CA THR A 20 7.70 1.76 -23.07
C THR A 20 8.93 0.99 -22.59
N ASP A 21 9.12 0.82 -21.28
CA ASP A 21 10.32 0.21 -20.69
C ASP A 21 10.00 -0.71 -19.49
N SER A 22 10.72 -1.84 -19.41
CA SER A 22 10.70 -2.82 -18.33
C SER A 22 10.79 -2.22 -16.91
N SER A 23 11.54 -1.12 -16.75
CA SER A 23 11.74 -0.47 -15.47
C SER A 23 10.46 0.16 -14.92
N TYR A 24 9.59 0.68 -15.79
CA TYR A 24 8.30 1.26 -15.38
C TYR A 24 7.33 0.17 -14.94
N GLN A 25 7.31 -0.98 -15.63
CA GLN A 25 6.48 -2.12 -15.29
C GLN A 25 6.81 -2.66 -13.89
N ILE A 26 8.11 -2.76 -13.57
CA ILE A 26 8.60 -3.15 -12.24
C ILE A 26 8.15 -2.13 -11.17
N GLY A 27 8.26 -0.84 -11.46
CA GLY A 27 7.78 0.22 -10.56
C GLY A 27 6.28 0.14 -10.27
N VAL A 28 5.46 -0.15 -11.28
CA VAL A 28 4.01 -0.35 -11.13
C VAL A 28 3.69 -1.59 -10.30
N ILE A 29 4.39 -2.69 -10.54
CA ILE A 29 4.22 -3.94 -9.77
C ILE A 29 4.59 -3.72 -8.31
N ILE A 30 5.76 -3.15 -8.02
CA ILE A 30 6.20 -2.85 -6.65
C ILE A 30 5.24 -1.86 -5.98
N GLY A 31 4.81 -0.82 -6.70
CA GLY A 31 3.85 0.17 -6.23
C GLY A 31 2.51 -0.45 -5.81
N SER A 32 2.08 -1.53 -6.47
CA SER A 32 0.84 -2.25 -6.12
C SER A 32 0.88 -2.94 -4.76
N PHE A 33 2.08 -3.22 -4.23
CA PHE A 33 2.26 -3.82 -2.90
C PHE A 33 2.33 -2.79 -1.77
N ILE A 34 2.47 -1.49 -2.06
CA ILE A 34 2.52 -0.42 -1.05
C ILE A 34 1.33 -0.47 -0.06
N PRO A 35 0.06 -0.66 -0.50
CA PRO A 35 -1.06 -0.78 0.43
C PRO A 35 -0.88 -1.90 1.46
N PHE A 36 -0.31 -3.03 1.07
CA PHE A 36 -0.03 -4.14 1.97
C PHE A 36 1.09 -3.82 2.96
N VAL A 37 2.16 -3.15 2.51
CA VAL A 37 3.25 -2.70 3.39
C VAL A 37 2.72 -1.73 4.45
N VAL A 38 1.82 -0.83 4.07
CA VAL A 38 1.14 0.10 5.00
C VAL A 38 0.34 -0.69 6.05
N LEU A 39 -0.44 -1.70 5.65
CA LEU A 39 -1.20 -2.53 6.58
C LEU A 39 -0.29 -3.30 7.56
N VAL A 40 0.83 -3.85 7.07
CA VAL A 40 1.83 -4.52 7.92
C VAL A 40 2.45 -3.53 8.92
N GLY A 41 2.78 -2.31 8.47
CA GLY A 41 3.27 -1.26 9.35
C GLY A 41 2.26 -0.87 10.44
N LEU A 42 0.98 -0.75 10.07
CA LEU A 42 -0.10 -0.49 11.02
C LEU A 42 -0.28 -1.64 12.01
N ALA A 43 -0.25 -2.88 11.55
CA ALA A 43 -0.31 -4.06 12.41
C ALA A 43 0.86 -4.11 13.41
N TYR A 44 2.07 -3.80 12.95
CA TYR A 44 3.24 -3.72 13.82
C TYR A 44 3.11 -2.59 14.85
N TRP A 45 2.61 -1.42 14.44
CA TRP A 45 2.37 -0.31 15.34
C TRP A 45 1.30 -0.65 16.39
N MET A 46 0.21 -1.28 15.98
CA MET A 46 -0.83 -1.79 16.89
C MET A 46 -0.25 -2.79 17.89
N TYR A 47 0.51 -3.79 17.43
CA TYR A 47 1.18 -4.75 18.30
C TYR A 47 2.14 -4.08 19.28
N ALA A 48 2.99 -3.17 18.80
CA ALA A 48 3.94 -2.43 19.63
C ALA A 48 3.23 -1.55 20.67
N SER A 49 2.11 -0.92 20.30
CA SER A 49 1.30 -0.12 21.22
C SER A 49 0.64 -0.98 22.30
N ALA A 50 0.06 -2.13 21.92
CA ALA A 50 -0.58 -3.06 22.85
C ALA A 50 0.43 -3.65 23.84
N LYS A 51 1.61 -4.04 23.35
CA LYS A 51 2.71 -4.57 24.17
C LYS A 51 3.27 -3.56 25.18
N LYS A 52 3.21 -2.25 24.87
CA LYS A 52 3.60 -1.19 25.82
C LYS A 52 2.56 -0.96 26.92
N ARG A 53 1.29 -1.25 26.66
CA ARG A 53 0.21 -1.14 27.66
C ARG A 53 0.26 -2.26 28.69
N ASP A 54 0.68 -3.45 28.26
CA ASP A 54 0.83 -4.65 29.11
C ASP A 54 2.01 -4.56 30.09
N LYS A 55 3.00 -3.69 29.82
CA LYS A 55 4.18 -3.49 30.68
C LYS A 55 4.03 -2.38 31.72
N ASN A 56 3.00 -1.55 31.59
CA ASN A 56 2.75 -0.38 32.46
C ASN A 56 1.42 -0.51 33.23
N GLY A 57 0.82 -1.71 33.25
CA GLY A 57 -0.37 -2.07 34.02
C GLY A 57 -0.02 -3.01 35.17
#